data_AF-A0AAD5YP00-F1
#
_entry.id   AF-A0AAD5YP00-F1
#
_cell.length_a   1.000
_cell.length_b   1.000
_cell.length_c   1.000
_cell.angle_alpha   90.00
_cell.angle_beta   90.00
_cell.angle_gamma   90.00
#
_symmetry.space_group_name_H-M   'P 1'
#
loop_
_entity.id
_entity.type
_entity.pdbx_description
1 polymer ?
#
loop_
_entity_poly.entity_id
_entity_poly.type
_entity_poly.pdbx_seq_one_letter_code
_entity_poly.pdbx_strand_id
1 'polypeptide(L)'
;MALMFSSSRSSYEDNYTQARAATLAHLRRESLDVYNRLHSIAEDISFVETVRRTYPDLPILPNLRCGGWYVNPSLAHQDAAYFKSTDGHFNNWAFNLRRPNLHLLSIATQDSGFILVDSTRAGKRMPDALSKTVPIWCAVINRAVKKAFEKPSTWDEGLYCPPGSVSPQECSQIESRLDDWATSLLGSSYTLLNLPYPLRPLWITPSTSIFPSLPTPSEGSFLPIVCVSASKQIQEGLERRSSGFSYVQGSGDDHELWGEGLTPEIFWENKEVLLRADRTELSDVVKRLIGRQGIRPPIDWNVPPTPIERVGGRLLICSTSNVPCDFPIHVPGVEGRVSYVVVSEHGVPLPVDRKDILALELPSGKKGQIHFLQHVLPEAIPFIKKSLADDANLDGGSTGMRVNKQSIAKRLQWIISSRPEANPSRATLKRVNEYLLTPPDLRRRISGGHNTDRIADQREDL
;
A
#
# COMPACT_ATOMS: atom_id res chain seq x y z
N MET A 1 -19.08 69.90 -2.77
CA MET A 1 -18.64 69.09 -3.91
C MET A 1 -17.89 67.87 -3.39
N ALA A 2 -18.61 66.92 -2.79
CA ALA A 2 -18.06 65.65 -2.31
C ALA A 2 -18.68 64.55 -3.19
N LEU A 3 -17.93 64.10 -4.19
CA LEU A 3 -18.34 63.07 -5.13
C LEU A 3 -17.96 61.69 -4.60
N MET A 4 -18.93 60.78 -4.77
CA MET A 4 -18.94 59.39 -4.35
C MET A 4 -17.73 58.57 -4.85
N PHE A 5 -17.04 57.86 -3.95
CA PHE A 5 -16.03 56.85 -4.32
C PHE A 5 -15.94 55.67 -3.31
N SER A 6 -17.06 55.20 -2.73
CA SER A 6 -17.02 54.05 -1.79
C SER A 6 -17.83 52.81 -2.21
N SER A 7 -18.67 52.87 -3.24
CA SER A 7 -19.53 51.73 -3.64
C SER A 7 -18.88 50.76 -4.64
N SER A 8 -17.92 51.23 -5.45
CA SER A 8 -17.31 50.42 -6.51
C SER A 8 -16.29 49.41 -5.99
N ARG A 9 -15.48 49.72 -4.95
CA ARG A 9 -14.44 48.80 -4.44
C ARG A 9 -14.99 47.48 -3.88
N SER A 10 -16.11 47.52 -3.15
CA SER A 10 -16.77 46.31 -2.61
C SER A 10 -17.27 45.39 -3.72
N SER A 11 -17.95 45.94 -4.73
CA SER A 11 -18.47 45.16 -5.86
C SER A 11 -17.38 44.51 -6.72
N TYR A 12 -16.20 45.15 -6.84
CA TYR A 12 -15.06 44.60 -7.57
C TYR A 12 -14.37 43.46 -6.81
N GLU A 13 -14.21 43.58 -5.48
CA GLU A 13 -13.66 42.50 -4.64
C GLU A 13 -14.62 41.30 -4.55
N ASP A 14 -15.94 41.56 -4.47
CA ASP A 14 -16.96 40.50 -4.47
C ASP A 14 -17.02 39.77 -5.83
N ASN A 15 -16.99 40.50 -6.95
CA ASN A 15 -16.96 39.90 -8.28
C ASN A 15 -15.66 39.13 -8.54
N TYR A 16 -14.52 39.62 -8.06
CA TYR A 16 -13.23 38.94 -8.19
C TYR A 16 -13.20 37.65 -7.36
N THR A 17 -13.79 37.67 -6.16
CA THR A 17 -13.91 36.50 -5.28
C THR A 17 -14.86 35.45 -5.86
N GLN A 18 -16.01 35.87 -6.41
CA GLN A 18 -16.95 34.98 -7.11
C GLN A 18 -16.34 34.39 -8.39
N ALA A 19 -15.64 35.18 -9.20
CA ALA A 19 -14.95 34.71 -10.40
C ALA A 19 -13.84 33.70 -10.05
N ARG A 20 -13.07 33.94 -8.98
CA ARG A 20 -12.09 32.98 -8.46
C ARG A 20 -12.74 31.70 -7.96
N ALA A 21 -13.86 31.80 -7.23
CA ALA A 21 -14.60 30.63 -6.76
C ALA A 21 -15.15 29.80 -7.93
N ALA A 22 -15.71 30.43 -8.96
CA ALA A 22 -16.18 29.77 -10.17
C ALA A 22 -15.03 29.10 -10.95
N THR A 23 -13.88 29.77 -11.05
CA THR A 23 -12.67 29.23 -11.69
C THR A 23 -12.13 28.01 -10.93
N LEU A 24 -12.05 28.09 -9.59
CA LEU A 24 -11.63 26.97 -8.74
C LEU A 24 -12.62 25.80 -8.79
N ALA A 25 -13.93 26.07 -8.86
CA ALA A 25 -14.94 25.03 -9.02
C ALA A 25 -14.84 24.33 -10.39
N HIS A 26 -14.55 25.08 -11.45
CA HIS A 26 -14.31 24.53 -12.78
C HIS A 26 -13.04 23.67 -12.82
N LEU A 27 -11.93 24.15 -12.24
CA LEU A 27 -10.68 23.40 -12.09
C LEU A 27 -10.89 22.10 -11.30
N ARG A 28 -11.65 22.15 -10.20
CA ARG A 28 -12.00 20.96 -9.42
C ARG A 28 -12.81 19.97 -10.25
N ARG A 29 -13.78 20.43 -11.03
CA ARG A 29 -14.56 19.56 -11.91
C ARG A 29 -13.70 18.91 -12.99
N GLU A 30 -12.85 19.66 -13.68
CA GLU A 30 -11.95 19.10 -14.71
C GLU A 30 -10.92 18.12 -14.13
N SER A 31 -10.44 18.36 -12.90
CA SER A 31 -9.49 17.46 -12.23
C SER A 31 -10.12 16.18 -11.70
N LEU A 32 -11.45 16.08 -11.58
CA LEU A 32 -12.16 14.86 -11.21
C LEU A 32 -12.83 14.18 -12.42
N ASP A 33 -12.69 14.74 -13.62
CA ASP A 33 -13.25 14.20 -14.85
C ASP A 33 -12.54 12.89 -15.24
N VAL A 34 -13.31 11.80 -15.31
CA VAL A 34 -12.80 10.46 -15.62
C VAL A 34 -12.09 10.44 -16.98
N TYR A 35 -12.66 11.11 -17.98
CA TYR A 35 -12.07 11.18 -19.32
C TYR A 35 -10.69 11.82 -19.29
N ASN A 36 -10.55 12.99 -18.68
CA ASN A 36 -9.25 13.64 -18.48
C ASN A 36 -8.25 12.73 -17.75
N ARG A 37 -8.68 12.05 -16.69
CA ARG A 37 -7.84 11.17 -15.87
C ARG A 37 -7.32 9.97 -16.67
N LEU A 38 -8.18 9.27 -17.40
CA LEU A 38 -7.78 8.09 -18.20
C LEU A 38 -6.83 8.46 -19.34
N HIS A 39 -7.09 9.57 -20.03
CA HIS A 39 -6.20 10.03 -21.10
C HIS A 39 -4.85 10.54 -20.55
N SER A 40 -4.84 11.16 -19.37
CA SER A 40 -3.60 11.54 -18.68
C SER A 40 -2.80 10.31 -18.24
N ILE A 41 -3.46 9.26 -17.73
CA ILE A 41 -2.83 7.97 -17.42
C ILE A 41 -2.21 7.37 -18.68
N ALA A 42 -2.92 7.39 -19.82
CA ALA A 42 -2.40 6.87 -21.08
C ALA A 42 -1.16 7.63 -21.59
N GLU A 43 -1.13 8.96 -21.43
CA GLU A 43 0.06 9.77 -21.72
C GLU A 43 1.22 9.37 -20.80
N ASP A 44 0.99 9.29 -19.49
CA ASP A 44 2.02 8.94 -18.50
C ASP A 44 2.56 7.51 -18.70
N ILE A 45 1.71 6.54 -19.12
CA ILE A 45 2.14 5.17 -19.48
C ILE A 45 3.20 5.20 -20.58
N SER A 46 3.03 6.05 -21.59
CA SER A 46 3.97 6.13 -22.72
C SER A 46 5.37 6.57 -22.26
N PHE A 47 5.42 7.45 -21.26
CA PHE A 47 6.67 7.84 -20.62
C PHE A 47 7.29 6.68 -19.81
N VAL A 48 6.49 5.98 -19.01
CA VAL A 48 6.97 4.81 -18.22
C VAL A 48 7.50 3.70 -19.13
N GLU A 49 6.84 3.44 -20.27
CA GLU A 49 7.32 2.50 -21.28
C GLU A 49 8.68 2.92 -21.86
N THR A 50 8.91 4.22 -22.06
CA THR A 50 10.20 4.74 -22.52
C THR A 50 11.31 4.42 -21.52
N VAL A 51 11.07 4.65 -20.22
CA VAL A 51 12.02 4.31 -19.16
C VAL A 51 12.32 2.81 -19.13
N ARG A 52 11.29 1.95 -19.25
CA ARG A 52 11.48 0.50 -19.29
C ARG A 52 12.25 0.02 -20.52
N ARG A 53 12.07 0.66 -21.67
CA ARG A 53 12.85 0.34 -22.88
C ARG A 53 14.32 0.74 -22.73
N THR A 54 14.62 1.79 -21.95
CA THR A 54 16.00 2.20 -21.67
C THR A 54 16.71 1.24 -20.71
N TYR A 55 15.99 0.63 -19.77
CA TYR A 55 16.54 -0.35 -18.82
C TYR A 55 15.84 -1.71 -18.98
N PRO A 56 16.10 -2.43 -20.08
CA PRO A 56 15.35 -3.64 -20.41
C PRO A 56 15.59 -4.80 -19.45
N ASP A 57 16.75 -4.79 -18.78
CA ASP A 57 17.19 -5.85 -17.86
C ASP A 57 16.66 -5.66 -16.43
N LEU A 58 16.13 -4.48 -16.11
CA LEU A 58 15.56 -4.24 -14.77
C LEU A 58 14.08 -4.64 -14.72
N PRO A 59 13.65 -5.37 -13.68
CA PRO A 59 12.24 -5.60 -13.42
C PRO A 59 11.56 -4.28 -13.09
N ILE A 60 10.31 -4.13 -13.52
CA ILE A 60 9.48 -2.96 -13.26
C ILE A 60 8.39 -3.30 -12.25
N LEU A 61 8.32 -2.51 -11.19
CA LEU A 61 7.42 -2.71 -10.07
C LEU A 61 6.50 -1.50 -9.91
N PRO A 62 5.18 -1.71 -9.81
CA PRO A 62 4.29 -0.66 -9.35
C PRO A 62 4.45 -0.46 -7.85
N ASN A 63 4.52 0.79 -7.39
CA ASN A 63 4.16 1.11 -6.01
C ASN A 63 2.63 1.09 -5.90
N LEU A 64 2.05 0.14 -5.17
CA LEU A 64 0.58 -0.08 -5.06
C LEU A 64 -0.19 1.05 -4.36
N ARG A 65 0.37 2.25 -4.27
CA ARG A 65 -0.35 3.49 -3.98
C ARG A 65 -1.08 3.99 -5.23
N CYS A 66 -0.36 4.12 -6.34
CA CYS A 66 -0.98 4.43 -7.64
C CYS A 66 -0.20 3.89 -8.86
N GLY A 67 0.98 3.31 -8.67
CA GLY A 67 1.84 2.76 -9.72
C GLY A 67 1.16 1.72 -10.61
N GLY A 68 0.17 0.99 -10.08
CA GLY A 68 -0.61 0.00 -10.84
C GLY A 68 -1.33 0.60 -12.05
N TRP A 69 -1.68 1.89 -12.03
CA TRP A 69 -2.28 2.58 -13.18
C TRP A 69 -1.29 2.78 -14.34
N TYR A 70 0.02 2.72 -14.07
CA TYR A 70 1.06 3.12 -15.01
C TYR A 70 1.94 1.96 -15.47
N VAL A 71 1.93 0.83 -14.75
CA VAL A 71 2.69 -0.37 -15.10
C VAL A 71 1.74 -1.43 -15.62
N ASN A 72 1.96 -1.89 -16.85
CA ASN A 72 1.18 -2.97 -17.45
C ASN A 72 1.39 -4.28 -16.66
N PRO A 73 0.32 -4.93 -16.14
CA PRO A 73 0.42 -6.18 -15.39
C PRO A 73 1.14 -7.31 -16.13
N SER A 74 1.09 -7.35 -17.47
CA SER A 74 1.80 -8.37 -18.25
C SER A 74 3.31 -8.17 -18.31
N LEU A 75 3.80 -6.98 -17.91
CA LEU A 75 5.22 -6.60 -17.89
C LEU A 75 5.75 -6.40 -16.47
N ALA A 76 4.85 -6.23 -15.50
CA ALA A 76 5.18 -6.02 -14.10
C ALA A 76 5.84 -7.28 -13.52
N HIS A 77 6.77 -7.07 -12.60
CA HIS A 77 7.18 -8.14 -11.70
C HIS A 77 5.98 -8.59 -10.84
N GLN A 78 5.93 -9.89 -10.50
CA GLN A 78 4.81 -10.47 -9.74
C GLN A 78 4.68 -9.87 -8.34
N ASP A 79 5.81 -9.64 -7.69
CA ASP A 79 5.86 -8.88 -6.44
C ASP A 79 5.80 -7.38 -6.71
N ALA A 80 4.92 -6.69 -5.99
CA ALA A 80 4.79 -5.24 -6.03
C ALA A 80 5.37 -4.58 -4.78
N ALA A 81 5.60 -3.26 -4.88
CA ALA A 81 6.08 -2.45 -3.78
C ALA A 81 4.91 -1.74 -3.07
N TYR A 82 5.10 -1.43 -1.78
CA TYR A 82 4.15 -0.63 -1.02
C TYR A 82 4.89 0.39 -0.15
N PHE A 83 5.38 1.45 -0.78
CA PHE A 83 5.98 2.61 -0.12
C PHE A 83 4.92 3.68 0.12
N LYS A 84 4.71 4.08 1.37
CA LYS A 84 3.68 5.06 1.73
C LYS A 84 4.30 6.44 1.91
N SER A 85 3.83 7.42 1.14
CA SER A 85 4.30 8.82 1.19
C SER A 85 4.27 9.44 2.60
N THR A 86 3.32 9.04 3.46
CA THR A 86 3.23 9.57 4.83
C THR A 86 4.45 9.25 5.68
N ASP A 87 5.17 8.18 5.37
CA ASP A 87 6.41 7.80 6.08
C ASP A 87 7.61 8.68 5.63
N GLY A 88 7.42 9.56 4.64
CA GLY A 88 8.39 10.56 4.16
C GLY A 88 7.92 12.02 4.31
N HIS A 89 6.79 12.27 4.99
CA HIS A 89 6.32 13.64 5.21
C HIS A 89 7.27 14.41 6.14
N PHE A 90 7.38 15.72 5.91
CA PHE A 90 8.20 16.60 6.74
C PHE A 90 7.82 16.45 8.23
N ASN A 91 8.81 16.31 9.11
CA ASN A 91 8.65 16.00 10.54
C ASN A 91 7.97 14.67 10.90
N ASN A 92 7.62 13.83 9.91
CA ASN A 92 7.01 12.51 10.11
C ASN A 92 7.73 11.43 9.29
N TRP A 93 9.06 11.48 9.27
CA TRP A 93 9.89 10.44 8.65
C TRP A 93 9.90 9.17 9.50
N ALA A 94 9.75 8.01 8.86
CA ALA A 94 9.76 6.73 9.55
C ALA A 94 10.21 5.58 8.65
N PHE A 95 10.96 4.63 9.21
CA PHE A 95 11.07 3.28 8.67
C PHE A 95 9.99 2.39 9.30
N ASN A 96 8.96 2.03 8.53
CA ASN A 96 7.80 1.34 9.08
C ASN A 96 7.98 -0.18 9.09
N LEU A 97 8.19 -0.77 10.28
CA LEU A 97 8.28 -2.23 10.43
C LEU A 97 6.98 -2.98 10.11
N ARG A 98 5.84 -2.30 9.87
CA ARG A 98 4.63 -2.93 9.32
C ARG A 98 4.57 -2.95 7.79
N ARG A 99 5.48 -2.24 7.13
CA ARG A 99 5.62 -2.16 5.68
C ARG A 99 7.11 -2.07 5.31
N PRO A 100 7.91 -3.07 5.72
CA PRO A 100 9.36 -2.95 5.61
C PRO A 100 9.86 -3.20 4.18
N ASN A 101 9.01 -3.70 3.26
CA ASN A 101 9.33 -3.98 1.86
C ASN A 101 10.61 -4.84 1.66
N LEU A 102 10.91 -5.76 2.60
CA LEU A 102 12.14 -6.56 2.56
C LEU A 102 12.14 -7.62 1.46
N HIS A 103 10.96 -8.02 0.98
CA HIS A 103 10.83 -8.94 -0.15
C HIS A 103 11.51 -8.38 -1.41
N LEU A 104 11.52 -7.04 -1.57
CA LEU A 104 12.19 -6.35 -2.67
C LEU A 104 13.72 -6.53 -2.69
N LEU A 105 14.33 -6.93 -1.57
CA LEU A 105 15.77 -7.18 -1.50
C LEU A 105 16.18 -8.39 -2.35
N SER A 106 15.30 -9.39 -2.47
CA SER A 106 15.54 -10.56 -3.31
C SER A 106 15.58 -10.16 -4.79
N ILE A 107 14.62 -9.36 -5.24
CA ILE A 107 14.51 -8.81 -6.60
C ILE A 107 15.74 -7.95 -6.91
N ALA A 108 16.07 -7.00 -6.02
CA ALA A 108 17.25 -6.14 -6.21
C ALA A 108 18.55 -6.94 -6.33
N THR A 109 18.66 -8.08 -5.64
CA THR A 109 19.86 -8.93 -5.67
C THR A 109 19.89 -9.81 -6.92
N GLN A 110 18.75 -10.38 -7.33
CA GLN A 110 18.64 -11.28 -8.47
C GLN A 110 18.82 -10.53 -9.80
N ASP A 111 18.17 -9.38 -9.93
CA ASP A 111 18.12 -8.62 -11.19
C ASP A 111 19.05 -7.40 -11.20
N SER A 112 19.96 -7.31 -10.21
CA SER A 112 20.91 -6.19 -10.08
C SER A 112 20.24 -4.82 -10.01
N GLY A 113 19.10 -4.73 -9.33
CA GLY A 113 18.31 -3.50 -9.15
C GLY A 113 16.87 -3.66 -9.62
N PHE A 114 16.10 -2.56 -9.61
CA PHE A 114 14.75 -2.54 -10.16
C PHE A 114 14.24 -1.12 -10.45
N ILE A 115 13.19 -1.02 -11.27
CA ILE A 115 12.43 0.20 -11.55
C ILE A 115 11.19 0.23 -10.66
N LEU A 116 10.97 1.34 -9.95
CA LEU A 116 9.81 1.57 -9.10
C LEU A 116 8.98 2.72 -9.63
N VAL A 117 7.72 2.47 -9.97
CA VAL A 117 6.83 3.48 -10.56
C VAL A 117 5.79 3.96 -9.56
N ASP A 118 5.67 5.28 -9.43
CA ASP A 118 4.63 5.94 -8.65
C ASP A 118 4.28 7.29 -9.31
N SER A 119 3.28 8.00 -8.80
CA SER A 119 2.96 9.35 -9.25
C SER A 119 2.60 10.27 -8.07
N THR A 120 2.50 11.56 -8.34
CA THR A 120 2.02 12.54 -7.36
C THR A 120 1.10 13.52 -8.03
N ARG A 121 0.14 14.01 -7.26
CA ARG A 121 -0.74 15.13 -7.61
C ARG A 121 0.01 16.44 -7.82
N ALA A 122 -0.73 17.42 -8.34
CA ALA A 122 -0.28 18.76 -8.69
C ALA A 122 0.60 19.43 -7.62
N GLY A 123 1.64 20.13 -8.08
CA GLY A 123 2.53 20.97 -7.26
C GLY A 123 3.84 20.31 -6.85
N LYS A 124 3.93 18.96 -6.86
CA LYS A 124 5.19 18.24 -6.58
C LYS A 124 5.79 17.65 -7.86
N ARG A 125 7.13 17.57 -7.93
CA ARG A 125 7.85 16.86 -9.00
C ARG A 125 7.74 15.35 -8.92
N MET A 126 7.66 14.83 -7.69
CA MET A 126 7.57 13.42 -7.39
C MET A 126 6.94 13.22 -6.00
N PRO A 127 6.35 12.06 -5.72
CA PRO A 127 5.75 11.79 -4.41
C PRO A 127 6.82 11.66 -3.31
N ASP A 128 6.44 11.97 -2.07
CA ASP A 128 7.32 11.77 -0.89
C ASP A 128 7.73 10.30 -0.70
N ALA A 129 6.95 9.37 -1.26
CA ALA A 129 7.30 7.95 -1.31
C ALA A 129 8.63 7.74 -2.05
N LEU A 130 8.81 8.37 -3.22
CA LEU A 130 10.02 8.24 -4.04
C LEU A 130 11.13 9.21 -3.60
N SER A 131 10.79 10.41 -3.14
CA SER A 131 11.80 11.41 -2.78
C SER A 131 12.41 11.21 -1.39
N LYS A 132 11.71 10.53 -0.48
CA LYS A 132 12.14 10.38 0.92
C LYS A 132 11.94 8.97 1.48
N THR A 133 10.77 8.35 1.32
CA THR A 133 10.52 7.03 1.92
C THR A 133 11.44 5.95 1.35
N VAL A 134 11.62 5.89 0.03
CA VAL A 134 12.56 4.95 -0.63
C VAL A 134 14.02 5.27 -0.27
N PRO A 135 14.48 6.53 -0.30
CA PRO A 135 15.79 6.91 0.24
C PRO A 135 16.08 6.47 1.68
N ILE A 136 15.12 6.72 2.57
CA ILE A 136 15.19 6.26 3.97
C ILE A 136 15.31 4.74 4.01
N TRP A 137 14.48 4.04 3.22
CA TRP A 137 14.52 2.59 3.14
C TRP A 137 15.88 2.07 2.69
N CYS A 138 16.43 2.56 1.57
CA CYS A 138 17.76 2.18 1.08
C CYS A 138 18.84 2.38 2.15
N ALA A 139 18.89 3.57 2.77
CA ALA A 139 19.91 3.90 3.77
C ALA A 139 19.79 3.05 5.05
N VAL A 140 18.57 2.81 5.54
CA VAL A 140 18.33 1.94 6.70
C VAL A 140 18.74 0.50 6.41
N ILE A 141 18.40 -0.03 5.24
CA ILE A 141 18.81 -1.39 4.84
C ILE A 141 20.34 -1.46 4.74
N ASN A 142 21.00 -0.50 4.08
CA ASN A 142 22.45 -0.51 3.93
C ASN A 142 23.16 -0.51 5.28
N ARG A 143 22.72 0.32 6.23
CA ARG A 143 23.24 0.36 7.61
C ARG A 143 22.98 -0.93 8.37
N ALA A 144 21.78 -1.50 8.24
CA ALA A 144 21.43 -2.76 8.88
C ALA A 144 22.25 -3.93 8.32
N VAL A 145 22.43 -4.01 7.00
CA VAL A 145 23.25 -5.02 6.33
C VAL A 145 24.72 -4.89 6.73
N LYS A 146 25.26 -3.68 6.82
CA LYS A 146 26.63 -3.46 7.30
C LYS A 146 26.84 -4.00 8.70
N LYS A 147 25.92 -3.71 9.62
CA LYS A 147 25.98 -4.18 11.01
C LYS A 147 25.77 -5.69 11.13
N ALA A 148 24.85 -6.28 10.36
CA ALA A 148 24.51 -7.69 10.44
C ALA A 148 25.56 -8.62 9.82
N PHE A 149 26.26 -8.16 8.77
CA PHE A 149 27.16 -8.99 7.97
C PHE A 149 28.59 -8.42 7.89
N GLU A 150 28.95 -7.52 8.80
CA GLU A 150 30.29 -6.94 8.95
C GLU A 150 30.87 -6.43 7.61
N LYS A 151 30.07 -5.66 6.86
CA LYS A 151 30.48 -5.14 5.55
C LYS A 151 31.70 -4.20 5.69
N PRO A 152 32.55 -4.10 4.66
CA PRO A 152 33.77 -3.29 4.71
C PRO A 152 33.48 -1.81 5.00
N SER A 153 34.50 -1.07 5.44
CA SER A 153 34.40 0.37 5.71
C SER A 153 33.96 1.19 4.49
N THR A 154 34.25 0.70 3.28
CA THR A 154 33.84 1.28 1.99
C THR A 154 32.36 1.06 1.65
N TRP A 155 31.63 0.28 2.44
CA TRP A 155 30.20 0.05 2.24
C TRP A 155 29.41 1.35 2.43
N ASP A 156 28.64 1.73 1.40
CA ASP A 156 27.88 2.97 1.37
C ASP A 156 26.61 2.89 2.22
N GLU A 157 26.52 3.78 3.21
CA GLU A 157 25.41 3.92 4.17
C GLU A 157 24.66 5.25 4.02
N GLY A 158 24.99 6.00 2.96
CA GLY A 158 24.54 7.37 2.75
C GLY A 158 23.04 7.47 2.49
N LEU A 159 22.46 8.60 2.91
CA LEU A 159 21.12 9.00 2.49
C LEU A 159 21.22 9.75 1.16
N TYR A 160 20.58 9.22 0.14
CA TYR A 160 20.50 9.87 -1.17
C TYR A 160 19.08 10.35 -1.41
N CYS A 161 18.86 11.66 -1.41
CA CYS A 161 17.59 12.30 -1.74
C CYS A 161 17.70 13.07 -3.08
N PRO A 162 16.59 13.25 -3.83
CA PRO A 162 16.61 13.93 -5.10
C PRO A 162 16.93 15.42 -4.92
N PRO A 163 17.96 15.96 -5.60
CA PRO A 163 18.30 17.37 -5.54
C PRO A 163 17.11 18.27 -5.92
N GLY A 164 16.87 19.31 -5.11
CA GLY A 164 15.78 20.26 -5.33
C GLY A 164 14.38 19.78 -4.95
N SER A 165 14.23 18.53 -4.47
CA SER A 165 12.97 18.05 -3.89
C SER A 165 13.02 17.92 -2.36
N VAL A 166 14.22 17.73 -1.81
CA VAL A 166 14.49 17.64 -0.37
C VAL A 166 15.64 18.58 -0.04
N SER A 167 15.48 19.41 1.00
CA SER A 167 16.54 20.35 1.38
C SER A 167 17.69 19.64 2.10
N PRO A 168 18.94 20.17 2.06
CA PRO A 168 20.05 19.60 2.83
C PRO A 168 19.77 19.52 4.34
N GLN A 169 19.02 20.51 4.87
CA GLN A 169 18.62 20.51 6.27
C GLN A 169 17.64 19.37 6.58
N GLU A 170 16.66 19.12 5.72
CA GLU A 170 15.75 17.98 5.86
C GLU A 170 16.52 16.65 5.76
N CYS A 171 17.47 16.52 4.82
CA CYS A 171 18.34 15.34 4.74
C CYS A 171 19.10 15.10 6.05
N SER A 172 19.73 16.13 6.62
CA SER A 172 20.46 16.02 7.89
C SER A 172 19.55 15.58 9.06
N GLN A 173 18.32 16.11 9.12
CA GLN A 173 17.33 15.71 10.12
C GLN A 173 16.91 14.24 9.97
N ILE A 174 16.76 13.76 8.73
CA ILE A 174 16.48 12.35 8.45
C ILE A 174 17.68 11.48 8.84
N GLU A 175 18.89 11.88 8.45
CA GLU A 175 20.13 11.13 8.69
C GLU A 175 20.35 10.82 10.17
N SER A 176 20.03 11.79 11.05
CA SER A 176 20.13 11.63 12.50
C SER A 176 19.29 10.48 13.09
N ARG A 177 18.32 9.96 12.34
CA ARG A 177 17.38 8.91 12.78
C ARG A 177 17.65 7.54 12.17
N LEU A 178 18.49 7.47 11.14
CA LEU A 178 18.68 6.25 10.34
C LEU A 178 19.28 5.10 11.16
N ASP A 179 20.18 5.39 12.11
CA ASP A 179 20.80 4.35 12.95
C ASP A 179 19.81 3.69 13.91
N ASP A 180 18.89 4.45 14.48
CA ASP A 180 17.83 3.93 15.35
C ASP A 180 16.88 3.02 14.58
N TRP A 181 16.55 3.39 13.33
CA TRP A 181 15.73 2.56 12.46
C TRP A 181 16.46 1.29 12.00
N ALA A 182 17.75 1.37 11.69
CA ALA A 182 18.56 0.20 11.38
C ALA A 182 18.63 -0.76 12.59
N THR A 183 18.83 -0.22 13.80
CA THR A 183 18.82 -1.02 15.04
C THR A 183 17.45 -1.64 15.29
N SER A 184 16.36 -0.89 15.06
CA SER A 184 14.99 -1.39 15.18
C SER A 184 14.68 -2.52 14.20
N LEU A 185 15.21 -2.44 12.96
CA LEU A 185 15.09 -3.51 11.97
C LEU A 185 15.84 -4.76 12.42
N LEU A 186 17.08 -4.63 12.90
CA LEU A 186 17.87 -5.76 13.41
C LEU A 186 17.23 -6.41 14.65
N GLY A 187 16.55 -5.63 15.49
CA GLY A 187 15.80 -6.15 16.64
C GLY A 187 14.41 -6.73 16.31
N SER A 188 13.98 -6.69 15.05
CA SER A 188 12.67 -7.21 14.61
C SER A 188 12.71 -8.73 14.37
N SER A 189 11.58 -9.34 14.01
CA SER A 189 11.56 -10.75 13.61
C SER A 189 11.87 -11.02 12.14
N TYR A 190 12.19 -9.97 11.37
CA TYR A 190 12.51 -10.11 9.96
C TYR A 190 13.89 -10.71 9.76
N THR A 191 14.04 -11.51 8.70
CA THR A 191 15.35 -12.00 8.25
C THR A 191 15.88 -11.01 7.23
N LEU A 192 17.11 -10.52 7.42
CA LEU A 192 17.77 -9.62 6.49
C LEU A 192 18.61 -10.41 5.49
N LEU A 193 18.61 -9.99 4.22
CA LEU A 193 19.43 -10.59 3.17
C LEU A 193 20.84 -9.99 3.19
N ASN A 194 21.86 -10.83 3.01
CA ASN A 194 23.24 -10.37 2.81
C ASN A 194 23.40 -9.82 1.39
N LEU A 195 23.27 -8.51 1.21
CA LEU A 195 23.33 -7.88 -0.11
C LEU A 195 24.75 -7.91 -0.69
N PRO A 196 24.95 -8.17 -2.00
CA PRO A 196 26.26 -8.12 -2.63
C PRO A 196 26.80 -6.67 -2.70
N TYR A 197 25.91 -5.70 -2.94
CA TYR A 197 26.22 -4.28 -3.07
C TYR A 197 25.19 -3.41 -2.32
N PRO A 198 25.55 -2.19 -1.89
CA PRO A 198 24.60 -1.29 -1.23
C PRO A 198 23.48 -0.87 -2.20
N LEU A 199 22.28 -0.64 -1.67
CA LEU A 199 21.15 -0.10 -2.42
C LEU A 199 21.37 1.39 -2.70
N ARG A 200 21.03 1.87 -3.90
CA ARG A 200 21.10 3.31 -4.22
C ARG A 200 19.87 3.76 -5.01
N PRO A 201 19.09 4.72 -4.49
CA PRO A 201 17.97 5.30 -5.24
C PRO A 201 18.45 6.25 -6.33
N LEU A 202 17.77 6.23 -7.46
CA LEU A 202 17.94 7.14 -8.59
C LEU A 202 16.55 7.66 -9.00
N TRP A 203 16.43 8.86 -9.57
CA TRP A 203 15.13 9.44 -9.89
C TRP A 203 15.00 9.84 -11.34
N ILE A 204 13.86 9.48 -11.94
CA ILE A 204 13.49 9.82 -13.31
C ILE A 204 12.09 10.44 -13.30
N THR A 205 11.95 11.53 -14.04
CA THR A 205 10.70 12.28 -14.22
C THR A 205 10.51 12.61 -15.70
N PRO A 206 9.33 13.02 -16.16
CA PRO A 206 9.14 13.46 -17.55
C PRO A 206 10.02 14.65 -17.96
N SER A 207 10.57 15.39 -16.99
CA SER A 207 11.53 16.47 -17.24
C SER A 207 12.99 16.00 -17.36
N THR A 208 13.27 14.72 -17.16
CA THR A 208 14.63 14.17 -17.23
C THR A 208 15.03 13.95 -18.69
N SER A 209 15.90 14.80 -19.22
CA SER A 209 16.35 14.72 -20.63
C SER A 209 17.38 13.63 -20.90
N ILE A 210 18.21 13.29 -19.91
CA ILE A 210 19.25 12.26 -20.01
C ILE A 210 19.08 11.31 -18.85
N PHE A 211 18.83 10.04 -19.16
CA PHE A 211 18.65 9.00 -18.16
C PHE A 211 20.00 8.56 -17.59
N PRO A 212 20.09 8.29 -16.27
CA PRO A 212 21.34 7.91 -15.62
C PRO A 212 21.89 6.60 -16.18
N SER A 213 23.20 6.55 -16.45
CA SER A 213 23.87 5.28 -16.74
C SER A 213 23.93 4.44 -15.47
N LEU A 214 23.56 3.16 -15.59
CA LEU A 214 23.56 2.21 -14.48
C LEU A 214 24.85 1.38 -14.51
N PRO A 215 25.37 0.98 -13.34
CA PRO A 215 26.52 0.09 -13.30
C PRO A 215 26.16 -1.24 -13.98
N THR A 216 27.07 -1.78 -14.77
CA THR A 216 26.94 -3.15 -15.26
C THR A 216 27.07 -4.13 -14.08
N PRO A 217 26.46 -5.33 -14.15
CA PRO A 217 26.63 -6.35 -13.10
C PRO A 217 28.10 -6.66 -12.78
N SER A 218 28.99 -6.53 -13.76
CA SER A 218 30.44 -6.70 -13.62
C SER A 218 31.17 -5.53 -12.93
N GLU A 219 30.62 -4.31 -12.99
CA GLU A 219 31.19 -3.12 -12.33
C GLU A 219 30.78 -3.01 -10.86
N GLY A 220 29.65 -3.61 -10.47
CA GLY A 220 29.35 -4.01 -9.10
C GLY A 220 29.60 -2.95 -8.03
N SER A 221 29.00 -1.77 -8.15
CA SER A 221 29.19 -0.70 -7.16
C SER A 221 27.99 -0.50 -6.23
N PHE A 222 26.77 -0.66 -6.74
CA PHE A 222 25.52 -0.55 -5.99
C PHE A 222 24.37 -1.23 -6.76
N LEU A 223 23.28 -1.53 -6.05
CA LEU A 223 22.02 -2.01 -6.63
C LEU A 223 21.08 -0.82 -6.88
N PRO A 224 20.84 -0.40 -8.14
CA PRO A 224 20.01 0.75 -8.47
C PRO A 224 18.53 0.51 -8.16
N ILE A 225 17.92 1.45 -7.44
CA ILE A 225 16.47 1.56 -7.26
C ILE A 225 15.99 2.76 -8.08
N VAL A 226 15.59 2.52 -9.33
CA VAL A 226 15.20 3.58 -10.28
C VAL A 226 13.76 4.02 -9.99
N CYS A 227 13.63 5.11 -9.23
CA CYS A 227 12.37 5.73 -8.85
C CYS A 227 11.81 6.59 -9.99
N VAL A 228 10.74 6.15 -10.62
CA VAL A 228 10.07 6.83 -11.72
C VAL A 228 8.81 7.52 -11.21
N SER A 229 8.79 8.85 -11.22
CA SER A 229 7.55 9.61 -11.06
C SER A 229 6.88 9.72 -12.43
N ALA A 230 5.81 8.97 -12.65
CA ALA A 230 5.19 8.81 -13.97
C ALA A 230 4.67 10.14 -14.52
N SER A 231 3.95 10.91 -13.69
CA SER A 231 3.25 12.11 -14.15
C SER A 231 4.16 13.33 -14.34
N LYS A 232 3.92 14.05 -15.43
CA LYS A 232 4.50 15.38 -15.71
C LYS A 232 4.06 16.38 -14.64
N GLN A 233 5.01 17.17 -14.15
CA GLN A 233 4.72 18.31 -13.27
C GLN A 233 4.15 19.47 -14.09
N ILE A 234 2.96 19.94 -13.72
CA ILE A 234 2.36 21.16 -14.28
C ILE A 234 2.74 22.33 -13.36
N GLN A 235 3.31 23.40 -13.92
CA GLN A 235 3.70 24.59 -13.14
C GLN A 235 2.50 25.45 -12.76
N GLU A 236 1.62 25.76 -13.72
CA GLU A 236 0.41 26.57 -13.48
C GLU A 236 -0.74 26.17 -14.45
N GLY A 237 -1.98 26.22 -13.97
CA GLY A 237 -3.18 26.07 -14.80
C GLY A 237 -3.54 24.64 -15.23
N LEU A 238 -4.29 24.55 -16.33
CA LEU A 238 -4.67 23.31 -17.02
C LEU A 238 -3.94 23.25 -18.35
N GLU A 239 -3.22 22.16 -18.62
CA GLU A 239 -2.65 21.95 -19.94
C GLU A 239 -3.63 21.15 -20.81
N ARG A 240 -4.30 21.82 -21.76
CA ARG A 240 -5.16 21.13 -22.74
C ARG A 240 -4.33 20.53 -23.86
N ARG A 241 -4.55 19.25 -24.15
CA ARG A 241 -3.94 18.55 -25.28
C ARG A 241 -4.75 18.77 -26.54
N SER A 242 -4.08 18.68 -27.69
CA SER A 242 -4.72 18.77 -29.01
C SER A 242 -5.78 17.69 -29.23
N SER A 243 -5.68 16.56 -28.53
CA SER A 243 -6.66 15.46 -28.49
C SER A 243 -7.91 15.75 -27.65
N GLY A 244 -8.06 16.97 -27.12
CA GLY A 244 -9.33 17.44 -26.52
C GLY A 244 -9.50 17.17 -25.01
N PHE A 245 -8.52 16.55 -24.35
CA PHE A 245 -8.53 16.38 -22.90
C PHE A 245 -7.64 17.41 -22.20
N SER A 246 -7.98 17.74 -20.94
CA SER A 246 -7.11 18.49 -20.05
C SER A 246 -6.24 17.51 -19.28
N TYR A 247 -4.91 17.66 -19.36
CA TYR A 247 -3.99 16.80 -18.65
C TYR A 247 -4.07 17.04 -17.14
N VAL A 248 -4.18 15.95 -16.37
CA VAL A 248 -4.29 15.96 -14.91
C VAL A 248 -3.10 15.20 -14.32
N GLN A 249 -2.19 15.95 -13.70
CA GLN A 249 -1.03 15.37 -13.03
C GLN A 249 -1.44 14.41 -11.90
N GLY A 250 -0.80 13.24 -11.84
CA GLY A 250 -1.03 12.25 -10.79
C GLY A 250 -2.40 11.60 -10.92
N SER A 251 -2.80 11.30 -12.17
CA SER A 251 -4.16 10.85 -12.46
C SER A 251 -4.54 9.56 -11.74
N GLY A 252 -3.62 8.61 -11.56
CA GLY A 252 -3.86 7.35 -10.84
C GLY A 252 -3.94 7.49 -9.32
N ASP A 253 -3.59 8.64 -8.74
CA ASP A 253 -3.62 8.86 -7.29
C ASP A 253 -5.04 9.19 -6.80
N ASP A 254 -5.43 8.64 -5.63
CA ASP A 254 -6.76 8.74 -5.01
C ASP A 254 -7.91 8.51 -6.01
N HIS A 255 -7.81 7.43 -6.79
CA HIS A 255 -8.80 7.02 -7.78
C HIS A 255 -10.18 6.77 -7.20
N GLU A 256 -10.31 6.57 -5.88
CA GLU A 256 -11.59 6.47 -5.19
C GLU A 256 -12.43 7.75 -5.29
N LEU A 257 -11.81 8.90 -5.59
CA LEU A 257 -12.50 10.19 -5.71
C LEU A 257 -13.04 10.48 -7.12
N TRP A 258 -12.54 9.78 -8.15
CA TRP A 258 -12.89 10.06 -9.54
C TRP A 258 -13.26 8.82 -10.34
N GLY A 259 -12.68 7.66 -10.04
CA GLY A 259 -12.73 6.46 -10.88
C GLY A 259 -14.08 5.76 -10.98
N GLU A 260 -15.13 6.20 -10.27
CA GLU A 260 -16.46 5.57 -10.31
C GLU A 260 -16.44 4.05 -10.04
N GLY A 261 -15.45 3.55 -9.29
CA GLY A 261 -15.23 2.12 -9.01
C GLY A 261 -14.28 1.41 -9.98
N LEU A 262 -13.71 2.14 -10.95
CA LEU A 262 -12.66 1.64 -11.83
C LEU A 262 -11.36 1.39 -11.05
N THR A 263 -10.75 0.24 -11.27
CA THR A 263 -9.45 -0.14 -10.71
C THR A 263 -8.40 -0.26 -11.81
N PRO A 264 -7.09 -0.27 -11.48
CA PRO A 264 -6.03 -0.51 -12.46
C PRO A 264 -6.25 -1.78 -13.29
N GLU A 265 -6.70 -2.86 -12.67
CA GLU A 265 -6.92 -4.16 -13.34
C GLU A 265 -7.99 -4.02 -14.42
N ILE A 266 -9.14 -3.45 -14.08
CA ILE A 266 -10.24 -3.20 -15.03
C ILE A 266 -9.77 -2.27 -16.16
N PHE A 267 -8.99 -1.24 -15.81
CA PHE A 267 -8.43 -0.34 -16.80
C PHE A 267 -7.51 -1.06 -17.79
N TRP A 268 -6.56 -1.88 -17.33
CA TRP A 268 -5.62 -2.57 -18.21
C TRP A 268 -6.32 -3.60 -19.10
N GLU A 269 -7.28 -4.36 -18.58
CA GLU A 269 -8.08 -5.32 -19.36
C GLU A 269 -8.93 -4.63 -20.44
N ASN A 270 -9.36 -3.40 -20.21
CA ASN A 270 -10.31 -2.68 -21.06
C ASN A 270 -9.75 -1.37 -21.62
N LYS A 271 -8.42 -1.19 -21.62
CA LYS A 271 -7.73 0.08 -21.92
C LYS A 271 -8.19 0.68 -23.24
N GLU A 272 -8.19 -0.14 -24.29
CA GLU A 272 -8.60 0.28 -25.63
C GLU A 272 -10.07 0.70 -25.71
N VAL A 273 -10.96 0.02 -24.99
CA VAL A 273 -12.39 0.34 -24.95
C VAL A 273 -12.62 1.65 -24.21
N LEU A 274 -11.93 1.84 -23.08
CA LEU A 274 -12.03 3.04 -22.25
C LEU A 274 -11.47 4.29 -22.95
N LEU A 275 -10.33 4.17 -23.65
CA LEU A 275 -9.68 5.29 -24.33
C LEU A 275 -10.34 5.68 -25.67
N ARG A 276 -11.18 4.81 -26.24
CA ARG A 276 -11.98 5.11 -27.45
C ARG A 276 -13.36 5.64 -27.14
N ALA A 277 -13.85 5.48 -25.91
CA ALA A 277 -15.17 5.95 -25.53
C ALA A 277 -15.21 7.48 -25.51
N ASP A 278 -16.29 8.05 -26.06
CA ASP A 278 -16.52 9.48 -25.97
C ASP A 278 -16.76 9.90 -24.52
N ARG A 279 -16.38 11.14 -24.18
CA ARG A 279 -16.52 11.70 -22.83
C ARG A 279 -17.94 11.53 -22.26
N THR A 280 -18.97 11.66 -23.09
CA THR A 280 -20.38 11.53 -22.66
C THR A 280 -20.80 10.10 -22.36
N GLU A 281 -20.16 9.11 -22.96
CA GLU A 281 -20.51 7.69 -22.82
C GLU A 281 -19.63 6.98 -21.77
N LEU A 282 -18.48 7.57 -21.43
CA LEU A 282 -17.47 6.92 -20.60
C LEU A 282 -17.98 6.43 -19.24
N SER A 283 -18.81 7.22 -18.54
CA SER A 283 -19.39 6.79 -17.25
C SER A 283 -20.24 5.53 -17.40
N ASP A 284 -21.00 5.41 -18.49
CA ASP A 284 -21.83 4.22 -18.75
C ASP A 284 -20.98 3.02 -19.16
N VAL A 285 -19.89 3.25 -19.89
CA VAL A 285 -18.89 2.21 -20.17
C VAL A 285 -18.28 1.69 -18.87
N VAL A 286 -17.83 2.57 -17.97
CA VAL A 286 -17.23 2.21 -16.67
C VAL A 286 -18.22 1.38 -15.85
N LYS A 287 -19.46 1.85 -15.67
CA LYS A 287 -20.50 1.10 -14.93
C LYS A 287 -20.76 -0.29 -15.51
N ARG A 288 -20.81 -0.41 -16.83
CA ARG A 288 -21.00 -1.69 -17.52
C ARG A 288 -19.83 -2.65 -17.29
N LEU A 289 -18.59 -2.16 -17.31
CA LEU A 289 -17.41 -2.98 -17.05
C LEU A 289 -17.37 -3.48 -15.62
N ILE A 290 -17.66 -2.60 -14.65
CA ILE A 290 -17.76 -2.96 -13.24
C ILE A 290 -18.86 -4.01 -13.01
N GLY A 291 -20.02 -3.84 -13.65
CA GLY A 291 -21.14 -4.79 -13.55
C GLY A 291 -20.85 -6.18 -14.14
N ARG A 292 -19.96 -6.29 -15.13
CA ARG A 292 -19.53 -7.57 -15.72
C ARG A 292 -18.53 -8.33 -14.85
N GLN A 293 -17.76 -7.62 -14.04
CA GLN A 293 -16.79 -8.16 -13.08
C GLN A 293 -17.45 -8.61 -11.76
N GLY A 294 -18.79 -8.73 -11.71
CA GLY A 294 -19.51 -9.31 -10.58
C GLY A 294 -18.87 -10.63 -10.15
N ILE A 295 -18.29 -10.65 -8.95
CA ILE A 295 -17.40 -11.68 -8.41
C ILE A 295 -18.09 -13.04 -8.47
N ARG A 296 -17.90 -13.79 -9.55
CA ARG A 296 -18.15 -15.22 -9.50
C ARG A 296 -17.00 -15.82 -8.69
N PRO A 297 -17.28 -16.50 -7.57
CA PRO A 297 -16.22 -17.18 -6.84
C PRO A 297 -15.52 -18.14 -7.81
N PRO A 298 -14.18 -18.22 -7.74
CA PRO A 298 -13.43 -19.03 -8.68
C PRO A 298 -13.81 -20.51 -8.51
N ILE A 299 -13.68 -21.30 -9.59
CA ILE A 299 -13.97 -22.74 -9.56
C ILE A 299 -12.82 -23.48 -8.87
N ASP A 300 -11.59 -22.96 -8.97
CA ASP A 300 -10.38 -23.53 -8.38
C ASP A 300 -9.47 -22.40 -7.85
N TRP A 301 -8.38 -22.75 -7.16
CA TRP A 301 -7.42 -21.80 -6.62
C TRP A 301 -6.69 -21.05 -7.73
N ASN A 302 -7.10 -19.80 -7.98
CA ASN A 302 -6.33 -18.90 -8.85
C ASN A 302 -5.02 -18.44 -8.17
N VAL A 303 -5.09 -18.19 -6.87
CA VAL A 303 -3.94 -17.87 -6.01
C VAL A 303 -4.11 -18.66 -4.71
N PRO A 304 -3.23 -19.63 -4.42
CA PRO A 304 -3.34 -20.43 -3.20
C PRO A 304 -3.12 -19.56 -1.96
N PRO A 305 -3.68 -19.93 -0.80
CA PRO A 305 -3.50 -19.19 0.43
C PRO A 305 -2.06 -19.26 0.91
N THR A 306 -1.58 -18.16 1.49
CA THR A 306 -0.19 -18.01 1.90
C THR A 306 0.03 -18.65 3.27
N PRO A 307 0.89 -19.68 3.40
CA PRO A 307 1.23 -20.28 4.69
C PRO A 307 2.07 -19.32 5.54
N ILE A 308 1.80 -19.28 6.84
CA ILE A 308 2.60 -18.51 7.79
C ILE A 308 3.77 -19.37 8.28
N GLU A 309 4.93 -19.17 7.65
CA GLU A 309 6.14 -19.97 7.84
C GLU A 309 6.59 -20.05 9.31
N ARG A 310 6.52 -18.93 10.04
CA ARG A 310 6.96 -18.86 11.45
C ARG A 310 6.12 -19.71 12.41
N VAL A 311 5.00 -20.28 11.97
CA VAL A 311 4.20 -21.24 12.74
C VAL A 311 4.12 -22.62 12.08
N GLY A 312 5.01 -22.89 11.11
CA GLY A 312 5.11 -24.17 10.40
C GLY A 312 3.98 -24.40 9.40
N GLY A 313 3.47 -23.33 8.76
CA GLY A 313 2.40 -23.45 7.75
C GLY A 313 1.00 -23.77 8.29
N ARG A 314 0.85 -23.93 9.62
CA ARG A 314 -0.43 -24.27 10.27
C ARG A 314 -1.52 -23.19 10.17
N LEU A 315 -1.15 -21.97 9.80
CA LEU A 315 -2.08 -20.89 9.53
C LEU A 315 -1.86 -20.43 8.10
N LEU A 316 -2.94 -20.27 7.34
CA LEU A 316 -2.91 -19.78 5.97
C LEU A 316 -3.80 -18.54 5.82
N ILE A 317 -3.39 -17.61 4.96
CA ILE A 317 -4.12 -16.34 4.74
C ILE A 317 -4.26 -16.08 3.23
N CYS A 318 -5.48 -15.75 2.79
CA CYS A 318 -5.77 -15.30 1.42
C CYS A 318 -6.84 -14.20 1.40
N SER A 319 -7.06 -13.61 0.23
CA SER A 319 -8.27 -12.83 -0.03
C SER A 319 -9.47 -13.75 -0.17
N THR A 320 -10.65 -13.32 0.29
CA THR A 320 -11.91 -14.06 0.09
C THR A 320 -12.23 -14.28 -1.38
N SER A 321 -11.79 -13.37 -2.27
CA SER A 321 -11.93 -13.52 -3.73
C SER A 321 -11.09 -14.64 -4.34
N ASN A 322 -10.11 -15.18 -3.61
CA ASN A 322 -9.30 -16.31 -4.08
C ASN A 322 -9.83 -17.67 -3.63
N VAL A 323 -10.83 -17.70 -2.73
CA VAL A 323 -11.36 -18.95 -2.18
C VAL A 323 -12.32 -19.59 -3.18
N PRO A 324 -12.13 -20.86 -3.58
CA PRO A 324 -13.05 -21.57 -4.44
C PRO A 324 -14.45 -21.71 -3.83
N CYS A 325 -15.47 -21.75 -4.68
CA CYS A 325 -16.87 -21.72 -4.25
C CYS A 325 -17.30 -22.92 -3.38
N ASP A 326 -16.60 -24.05 -3.49
CA ASP A 326 -16.90 -25.31 -2.79
C ASP A 326 -16.15 -25.48 -1.46
N PHE A 327 -15.25 -24.56 -1.12
CA PHE A 327 -14.39 -24.62 0.09
C PHE A 327 -13.67 -25.98 0.21
N PRO A 328 -12.66 -26.22 -0.64
CA PRO A 328 -12.04 -27.54 -0.77
C PRO A 328 -11.32 -27.95 0.52
N ILE A 329 -11.46 -29.21 0.94
CA ILE A 329 -10.86 -29.70 2.20
C ILE A 329 -9.32 -29.72 2.12
N HIS A 330 -8.77 -29.78 0.91
CA HIS A 330 -7.35 -29.81 0.63
C HIS A 330 -6.93 -28.57 -0.15
N VAL A 331 -5.81 -27.99 0.25
CA VAL A 331 -5.18 -26.87 -0.44
C VAL A 331 -3.91 -27.39 -1.11
N PRO A 332 -3.64 -27.06 -2.38
CA PRO A 332 -2.40 -27.44 -3.03
C PRO A 332 -1.18 -27.04 -2.21
N GLY A 333 -0.28 -28.01 -1.95
CA GLY A 333 0.95 -27.77 -1.18
C GLY A 333 0.78 -27.70 0.34
N VAL A 334 -0.40 -28.01 0.87
CA VAL A 334 -0.68 -28.03 2.31
C VAL A 334 -1.01 -29.46 2.74
N GLU A 335 -0.25 -29.98 3.71
CA GLU A 335 -0.55 -31.27 4.30
C GLU A 335 -1.76 -31.20 5.23
N GLY A 336 -2.63 -32.20 5.16
CA GLY A 336 -3.79 -32.32 6.06
C GLY A 336 -5.07 -31.67 5.54
N ARG A 337 -6.04 -31.55 6.46
CA ARG A 337 -7.34 -30.93 6.20
C ARG A 337 -7.30 -29.47 6.66
N VAL A 338 -7.93 -28.58 5.91
CA VAL A 338 -8.04 -27.18 6.29
C VAL A 338 -9.41 -26.86 6.88
N SER A 339 -9.43 -25.98 7.88
CA SER A 339 -10.65 -25.32 8.37
C SER A 339 -10.62 -23.85 7.96
N TYR A 340 -11.79 -23.27 7.70
CA TYR A 340 -11.93 -21.92 7.18
C TYR A 340 -12.52 -20.98 8.23
N VAL A 341 -11.88 -19.81 8.38
CA VAL A 341 -12.53 -18.64 8.98
C VAL A 341 -12.66 -17.59 7.90
N VAL A 342 -13.88 -17.33 7.47
CA VAL A 342 -14.21 -16.41 6.39
C VAL A 342 -14.77 -15.14 7.01
N VAL A 343 -14.09 -14.01 6.79
CA VAL A 343 -14.56 -12.70 7.25
C VAL A 343 -14.83 -11.83 6.02
N SER A 344 -16.08 -11.42 5.83
CA SER A 344 -16.50 -10.67 4.64
C SER A 344 -17.52 -9.58 4.98
N GLU A 345 -17.59 -8.54 4.15
CA GLU A 345 -18.58 -7.46 4.32
C GLU A 345 -20.01 -7.94 3.99
N HIS A 346 -20.13 -8.86 3.03
CA HIS A 346 -21.37 -9.52 2.68
C HIS A 346 -21.22 -11.00 2.99
N GLY A 347 -22.19 -11.60 3.68
CA GLY A 347 -22.15 -13.02 4.03
C GLY A 347 -21.82 -13.90 2.82
N VAL A 348 -20.92 -14.87 2.99
CA VAL A 348 -20.56 -15.79 1.91
C VAL A 348 -21.55 -16.94 1.88
N PRO A 349 -22.14 -17.30 0.72
CA PRO A 349 -22.95 -18.49 0.60
C PRO A 349 -22.11 -19.72 0.99
N LEU A 350 -22.49 -20.37 2.08
CA LEU A 350 -21.79 -21.55 2.55
C LEU A 350 -22.38 -22.82 1.94
N PRO A 351 -21.54 -23.83 1.65
CA PRO A 351 -22.03 -25.20 1.48
C PRO A 351 -22.79 -25.64 2.73
N VAL A 352 -23.91 -26.33 2.54
CA VAL A 352 -24.77 -26.78 3.66
C VAL A 352 -24.00 -27.75 4.58
N ASP A 353 -24.14 -27.59 5.89
CA ASP A 353 -23.67 -28.50 6.95
C ASP A 353 -22.14 -28.72 7.12
N ARG A 354 -21.30 -27.73 6.76
CA ARG A 354 -19.84 -27.78 7.02
C ARG A 354 -19.47 -27.20 8.40
N LYS A 355 -18.98 -28.05 9.32
CA LYS A 355 -18.53 -27.65 10.68
C LYS A 355 -17.10 -27.11 10.74
N ASP A 356 -16.36 -27.32 9.68
CA ASP A 356 -14.98 -26.87 9.46
C ASP A 356 -14.92 -25.46 8.83
N ILE A 357 -16.07 -24.80 8.65
CA ILE A 357 -16.16 -23.43 8.13
C ILE A 357 -16.89 -22.54 9.13
N LEU A 358 -16.28 -21.41 9.47
CA LEU A 358 -16.88 -20.33 10.23
C LEU A 358 -16.96 -19.08 9.35
N ALA A 359 -18.15 -18.70 8.91
CA ALA A 359 -18.38 -17.43 8.21
C ALA A 359 -18.85 -16.34 9.18
N LEU A 360 -18.17 -15.20 9.15
CA LEU A 360 -18.41 -14.06 10.01
C LEU A 360 -18.60 -12.81 9.16
N GLU A 361 -19.68 -12.09 9.40
CA GLU A 361 -19.93 -10.82 8.74
C GLU A 361 -19.12 -9.70 9.43
N LEU A 362 -18.50 -8.83 8.65
CA LEU A 362 -17.81 -7.65 9.14
C LEU A 362 -18.25 -6.43 8.34
N PRO A 363 -19.26 -5.68 8.84
CA PRO A 363 -19.71 -4.45 8.19
C PRO A 363 -18.58 -3.44 8.03
N SER A 364 -18.61 -2.61 6.98
CA SER A 364 -17.63 -1.54 6.80
C SER A 364 -17.81 -0.38 7.81
N GLY A 365 -16.80 0.48 7.88
CA GLY A 365 -16.84 1.71 8.69
C GLY A 365 -16.76 1.50 10.21
N LYS A 366 -17.27 2.49 10.96
CA LYS A 366 -17.15 2.52 12.44
C LYS A 366 -17.92 1.37 13.12
N LYS A 367 -19.09 1.00 12.58
CA LYS A 367 -19.89 -0.13 13.11
C LYS A 367 -19.12 -1.44 13.02
N GLY A 368 -18.37 -1.65 11.93
CA GLY A 368 -17.46 -2.78 11.75
C GLY A 368 -16.43 -2.94 12.86
N GLN A 369 -15.87 -1.85 13.37
CA GLN A 369 -14.82 -1.92 14.40
C GLN A 369 -15.35 -2.45 15.74
N ILE A 370 -16.58 -2.09 16.08
CA ILE A 370 -17.25 -2.59 17.29
C ILE A 370 -17.66 -4.06 17.08
N HIS A 371 -18.25 -4.36 15.92
CA HIS A 371 -18.64 -5.73 15.56
C HIS A 371 -17.44 -6.69 15.55
N PHE A 372 -16.29 -6.24 15.03
CA PHE A 372 -15.05 -6.99 15.03
C PHE A 372 -14.60 -7.37 16.45
N LEU A 373 -14.71 -6.45 17.40
CA LEU A 373 -14.33 -6.67 18.79
C LEU A 373 -15.33 -7.56 19.54
N GLN A 374 -16.63 -7.39 19.29
CA GLN A 374 -17.71 -8.02 20.06
C GLN A 374 -18.18 -9.37 19.53
N HIS A 375 -18.02 -9.63 18.23
CA HIS A 375 -18.52 -10.83 17.56
C HIS A 375 -17.40 -11.59 16.83
N VAL A 376 -16.70 -10.91 15.91
CA VAL A 376 -15.70 -11.59 15.06
C VAL A 376 -14.56 -12.20 15.89
N LEU A 377 -13.89 -11.42 16.74
CA LEU A 377 -12.78 -11.92 17.57
C LEU A 377 -13.24 -12.98 18.60
N PRO A 378 -14.35 -12.80 19.34
CA PRO A 378 -14.86 -13.82 20.27
C PRO A 378 -15.27 -15.14 19.63
N GLU A 379 -15.72 -15.16 18.38
CA GLU A 379 -16.14 -16.38 17.68
C GLU A 379 -14.98 -17.03 16.91
N ALA A 380 -14.17 -16.24 16.22
CA ALA A 380 -13.03 -16.75 15.43
C ALA A 380 -11.95 -17.39 16.32
N ILE A 381 -11.61 -16.77 17.46
CA ILE A 381 -10.47 -17.24 18.27
C ILE A 381 -10.71 -18.63 18.87
N PRO A 382 -11.87 -18.96 19.50
CA PRO A 382 -12.16 -20.30 19.96
C PRO A 382 -12.21 -21.33 18.83
N PHE A 383 -12.77 -20.96 17.68
CA PHE A 383 -12.82 -21.83 16.50
C PHE A 383 -11.41 -22.19 16.02
N ILE A 384 -10.55 -21.18 15.81
CA ILE A 384 -9.15 -21.38 15.41
C ILE A 384 -8.40 -22.25 16.44
N LYS A 385 -8.60 -22.00 17.74
CA LYS A 385 -7.98 -22.81 18.79
C LYS A 385 -8.41 -24.27 18.72
N LYS A 386 -9.69 -24.53 18.49
CA LYS A 386 -10.21 -25.89 18.35
C LYS A 386 -9.60 -26.58 17.12
N SER A 387 -9.64 -25.93 15.96
CA SER A 387 -9.07 -26.48 14.72
C SER A 387 -7.57 -26.79 14.85
N LEU A 388 -6.81 -25.95 15.56
CA LEU A 388 -5.38 -26.18 15.81
C LEU A 388 -5.10 -27.26 16.86
N ALA A 389 -6.03 -27.53 17.77
CA ALA A 389 -5.90 -28.57 18.79
C ALA A 389 -6.29 -29.95 18.23
N ASP A 390 -7.27 -30.00 17.34
CA ASP A 390 -7.69 -31.22 16.64
C ASP A 390 -6.55 -31.80 15.76
N ASP A 391 -5.56 -30.97 15.40
CA ASP A 391 -4.36 -31.32 14.62
C ASP A 391 -3.14 -31.72 15.49
N ALA A 392 -3.23 -31.54 16.82
CA ALA A 392 -2.11 -31.76 17.74
C ALA A 392 -2.48 -32.67 18.92
N ASN A 393 -1.85 -33.83 19.00
CA ASN A 393 -1.67 -34.58 20.24
C ASN A 393 -0.75 -33.72 21.16
N LEU A 394 -1.34 -32.80 21.93
CA LEU A 394 -0.63 -31.80 22.72
C LEU A 394 -0.01 -32.40 23.99
N ASP A 395 1.07 -33.17 23.84
CA ASP A 395 2.10 -33.33 24.88
C ASP A 395 3.30 -32.45 24.50
N GLY A 396 3.36 -31.26 25.08
CA GLY A 396 4.46 -30.32 24.85
C GLY A 396 4.17 -28.95 25.44
N GLY A 397 4.54 -28.75 26.70
CA GLY A 397 4.29 -27.55 27.48
C GLY A 397 4.72 -26.25 26.78
N SER A 398 3.74 -25.41 26.46
CA SER A 398 3.97 -23.98 26.29
C SER A 398 3.52 -23.28 27.57
N THR A 399 4.49 -23.07 28.44
CA THR A 399 4.40 -22.20 29.62
C THR A 399 3.78 -20.86 29.24
N GLY A 400 2.90 -20.35 30.11
CA GLY A 400 2.05 -19.18 29.90
C GLY A 400 2.81 -17.90 29.56
N MET A 401 3.11 -17.70 28.27
CA MET A 401 3.67 -16.44 27.78
C MET A 401 2.55 -15.40 27.78
N ARG A 402 2.61 -14.45 28.72
CA ARG A 402 1.63 -13.36 28.84
C ARG A 402 1.66 -12.51 27.56
N VAL A 403 0.54 -12.48 26.84
CA VAL A 403 0.38 -11.66 25.64
C VAL A 403 0.52 -10.18 26.00
N ASN A 404 1.40 -9.48 25.29
CA ASN A 404 1.65 -8.05 25.41
C ASN A 404 1.78 -7.38 24.03
N LYS A 405 1.83 -6.04 23.98
CA LYS A 405 1.92 -5.27 22.72
C LYS A 405 3.12 -5.71 21.85
N GLN A 406 4.27 -6.00 22.44
CA GLN A 406 5.47 -6.45 21.71
C GLN A 406 5.26 -7.83 21.09
N SER A 407 4.67 -8.77 21.82
CA SER A 407 4.35 -10.11 21.31
C SER A 407 3.36 -10.04 20.14
N ILE A 408 2.36 -9.16 20.20
CA ILE A 408 1.38 -8.93 19.12
C ILE A 408 2.09 -8.34 17.90
N ALA A 409 2.93 -7.33 18.09
CA ALA A 409 3.72 -6.73 17.02
C ALA A 409 4.63 -7.77 16.33
N LYS A 410 5.30 -8.64 17.11
CA LYS A 410 6.14 -9.72 16.60
C LYS A 410 5.33 -10.73 15.76
N ARG A 411 4.12 -11.10 16.20
CA ARG A 411 3.23 -11.98 15.41
C ARG A 411 2.73 -11.31 14.14
N LEU A 412 2.48 -10.00 14.16
CA LEU A 412 2.16 -9.25 12.95
C LEU A 412 3.34 -9.25 11.97
N GLN A 413 4.57 -9.08 12.44
CA GLN A 413 5.77 -9.15 11.60
C GLN A 413 5.95 -10.54 10.96
N TRP A 414 5.58 -11.63 11.66
CA TRP A 414 5.56 -12.98 11.09
C TRP A 414 4.59 -13.08 9.92
N ILE A 415 3.37 -12.53 10.08
CA ILE A 415 2.37 -12.50 9.01
C ILE A 415 2.88 -11.70 7.81
N ILE A 416 3.45 -10.52 8.05
CA ILE A 416 3.96 -9.63 6.98
C ILE A 416 5.16 -10.26 6.26
N SER A 417 6.00 -11.01 6.97
CA SER A 417 7.13 -11.73 6.36
C SER A 417 6.67 -12.75 5.33
N SER A 418 5.56 -13.45 5.60
CA SER A 418 4.97 -14.43 4.68
C SER A 418 4.10 -13.78 3.62
N ARG A 419 3.34 -12.74 3.97
CA ARG A 419 2.42 -12.03 3.07
C ARG A 419 2.64 -10.51 3.20
N PRO A 420 3.54 -9.90 2.41
CA PRO A 420 3.84 -8.46 2.50
C PRO A 420 2.63 -7.53 2.35
N GLU A 421 1.63 -7.97 1.58
CA GLU A 421 0.33 -7.33 1.36
C GLU A 421 -0.51 -7.18 2.65
N ALA A 422 -0.23 -7.98 3.69
CA ALA A 422 -1.02 -8.05 4.91
C ALA A 422 -0.80 -6.82 5.81
N ASN A 423 -1.55 -5.75 5.55
CA ASN A 423 -1.41 -4.47 6.25
C ASN A 423 -2.71 -4.04 6.94
N PRO A 424 -3.02 -4.59 8.14
CA PRO A 424 -4.25 -4.24 8.86
C PRO A 424 -4.27 -2.76 9.27
N SER A 425 -5.47 -2.18 9.24
CA SER A 425 -5.67 -0.79 9.66
C SER A 425 -5.27 -0.57 11.13
N ARG A 426 -4.91 0.68 11.48
CA ARG A 426 -4.63 1.04 12.88
C ARG A 426 -5.84 0.79 13.79
N ALA A 427 -7.04 0.97 13.26
CA ALA A 427 -8.29 0.69 13.98
C ALA A 427 -8.44 -0.80 14.28
N THR A 428 -8.23 -1.66 13.28
CA THR A 428 -8.24 -3.13 13.44
C THR A 428 -7.24 -3.58 14.49
N LEU A 429 -6.00 -3.09 14.43
CA LEU A 429 -4.97 -3.42 15.42
C LEU A 429 -5.31 -2.91 16.83
N LYS A 430 -5.97 -1.75 16.94
CA LYS A 430 -6.47 -1.26 18.24
C LYS A 430 -7.46 -2.26 18.83
N ARG A 431 -8.38 -2.81 18.04
CA ARG A 431 -9.35 -3.82 18.49
C ARG A 431 -8.71 -5.16 18.84
N VAL A 432 -7.71 -5.61 18.07
CA VAL A 432 -6.93 -6.81 18.41
C VAL A 432 -6.20 -6.62 19.75
N ASN A 433 -5.55 -5.48 19.96
CA ASN A 433 -4.88 -5.17 21.23
C ASN A 433 -5.89 -5.12 22.38
N GLU A 434 -7.01 -4.42 22.19
CA GLU A 434 -8.08 -4.32 23.19
C GLU A 434 -8.60 -5.71 23.57
N TYR A 435 -8.89 -6.55 22.58
CA TYR A 435 -9.33 -7.92 22.83
C TYR A 435 -8.25 -8.71 23.57
N LEU A 436 -7.03 -8.82 23.04
CA LEU A 436 -5.99 -9.70 23.57
C LEU A 436 -5.42 -9.27 24.93
N LEU A 437 -5.40 -7.97 25.22
CA LEU A 437 -4.83 -7.41 26.45
C LEU A 437 -5.87 -7.21 27.57
N THR A 438 -7.17 -7.26 27.25
CA THR A 438 -8.24 -7.24 28.26
C THR A 438 -8.39 -8.63 28.89
N PRO A 439 -8.51 -8.78 30.22
CA PRO A 439 -8.78 -10.08 30.86
C PRO A 439 -10.07 -10.75 30.35
N PRO A 440 -10.13 -12.10 30.22
CA PRO A 440 -11.30 -12.82 29.71
C PRO A 440 -12.62 -12.50 30.43
N ASP A 441 -12.58 -12.25 31.74
CA ASP A 441 -13.76 -11.94 32.54
C ASP A 441 -14.35 -10.56 32.22
N LEU A 442 -13.50 -9.62 31.82
CA LEU A 442 -13.93 -8.30 31.36
C LEU A 442 -14.38 -8.33 29.90
N ARG A 443 -13.81 -9.20 29.06
CA ARG A 443 -14.27 -9.39 27.67
C ARG A 443 -15.72 -9.86 27.61
N ARG A 444 -16.10 -10.82 28.46
CA ARG A 444 -17.48 -11.33 28.54
C ARG A 444 -18.51 -10.24 28.84
N ARG A 445 -18.12 -9.19 29.57
CA ARG A 445 -18.98 -8.02 29.86
C ARG A 445 -19.11 -7.07 28.67
N ILE A 446 -18.03 -6.90 27.88
CA ILE A 446 -18.02 -6.08 26.66
C ILE A 446 -18.86 -6.72 25.54
N SER A 447 -18.88 -8.05 25.46
CA SER A 447 -19.73 -8.82 24.55
C SER A 447 -21.21 -8.88 24.99
N GLY A 448 -21.50 -8.62 26.27
CA GLY A 448 -22.83 -8.72 26.88
C GLY A 448 -23.69 -7.45 26.84
N GLY A 449 -23.32 -6.43 26.05
CA GLY A 449 -24.20 -5.30 25.74
C GLY A 449 -24.57 -4.37 26.90
N HIS A 450 -23.70 -4.15 27.89
CA HIS A 450 -23.94 -3.14 28.93
C HIS A 450 -22.83 -2.07 28.98
N ASN A 451 -23.16 -0.92 28.39
CA ASN A 451 -22.68 0.44 28.64
C ASN A 451 -21.15 0.70 28.63
N THR A 452 -20.61 1.06 27.46
CA THR A 452 -19.17 1.37 27.25
C THR A 452 -18.76 2.84 27.41
N ASP A 453 -19.62 3.73 27.92
CA ASP A 453 -19.31 5.17 28.00
C ASP A 453 -18.48 5.62 29.22
N ARG A 454 -17.84 4.70 29.97
CA ARG A 454 -17.11 5.08 31.20
C ARG A 454 -15.67 4.61 31.35
N ILE A 455 -15.03 4.04 30.32
CA ILE A 455 -13.63 3.55 30.44
C ILE A 455 -12.63 4.40 29.63
N ALA A 456 -13.08 5.46 28.95
CA ALA A 456 -12.21 6.27 28.09
C ALA A 456 -11.38 7.35 28.82
N ASP A 457 -11.64 7.65 30.09
CA ASP A 457 -11.14 8.89 30.73
C ASP A 457 -10.03 8.68 31.79
N GLN A 458 -9.47 7.47 31.89
CA GLN A 458 -8.33 7.22 32.77
C GLN A 458 -7.32 6.29 32.10
N ARG A 459 -6.49 6.85 31.20
CA ARG A 459 -5.14 6.37 30.80
C ARG A 459 -4.61 7.23 29.63
N GLU A 460 -4.57 8.54 29.83
CA GLU A 460 -3.55 9.39 29.22
C GLU A 460 -2.48 9.59 30.28
N ASP A 461 -1.55 8.64 30.33
CA ASP A 461 -0.17 8.73 30.81
C ASP A 461 0.34 7.28 30.98
N LEU A 462 1.42 6.96 30.24
CA LEU A 462 2.17 5.68 30.08
C LEU A 462 2.00 4.92 28.76
#